data_AF-A0A5B7BT75-F1
#
_entry.id   AF-A0A5B7BT75-F1
#
_cell.length_a   1.000
_cell.length_b   1.000
_cell.length_c   1.000
_cell.angle_alpha   90.00
_cell.angle_beta   90.00
_cell.angle_gamma   90.00
#
_symmetry.space_group_name_H-M   'P 1'
#
loop_
_entity.id
_entity.type
_entity.pdbx_description
1 polymer ?
#
loop_
_entity_poly.entity_id
_entity_poly.type
_entity_poly.pdbx_seq_one_letter_code
_entity_poly.pdbx_strand_id
1 'polypeptide(L)'
;FIVGEHKWKLLLYPKGSASGKGKSLSLYLELADRENVNLTLPCERKLYAKYKLRVRDQVNGINHEHEAKRWFCSSITAWGHSDFLSLSDLNDTSKGFIVNDTLIVEVQFMVMSVFKDI
;
A
#
# COMPACT_ATOMS: atom_id res chain seq x y z
N PHE A 1 6.91 8.07 4.96
CA PHE A 1 7.68 7.44 6.05
C PHE A 1 8.93 6.78 5.47
N ILE A 2 9.91 6.38 6.28
CA ILE A 2 11.17 5.78 5.82
C ILE A 2 11.32 4.39 6.43
N VAL A 3 11.58 3.37 5.60
CA VAL A 3 11.77 1.98 6.03
C VAL A 3 12.83 1.35 5.11
N GLY A 4 13.88 0.78 5.70
CA GLY A 4 15.02 0.21 4.95
C GLY A 4 15.75 1.24 4.10
N GLU A 5 15.99 2.44 4.66
CA GLU A 5 16.63 3.58 3.97
C GLU A 5 15.84 4.17 2.79
N HIS A 6 14.68 3.61 2.46
CA HIS A 6 13.85 4.05 1.37
C HIS A 6 12.65 4.86 1.83
N LYS A 7 12.32 5.91 1.07
CA LYS A 7 11.13 6.75 1.31
C LYS A 7 9.89 6.11 0.69
N TRP A 8 8.88 5.89 1.51
CA TRP A 8 7.62 5.26 1.12
C TRP A 8 6.42 6.17 1.43
N LYS A 9 5.32 5.97 0.68
CA LYS A 9 4.01 6.57 0.94
C LYS A 9 2.90 5.53 0.82
N LEU A 10 1.83 5.75 1.58
CA LEU A 10 0.54 5.11 1.33
C LEU A 10 -0.29 6.05 0.45
N LEU A 11 -0.82 5.52 -0.64
CA LEU A 11 -1.77 6.23 -1.49
C LEU A 11 -3.16 5.68 -1.20
N LEU A 12 -4.03 6.55 -0.68
CA LEU A 12 -5.38 6.22 -0.28
C LEU A 12 -6.37 6.96 -1.18
N TYR A 13 -7.30 6.21 -1.78
CA TYR A 13 -8.42 6.77 -2.54
C TYR A 13 -9.72 6.33 -1.88
N PRO A 14 -10.33 7.17 -1.01
CA PRO A 14 -11.49 6.77 -0.22
C PRO A 14 -12.70 6.35 -1.05
N LYS A 15 -12.88 6.93 -2.25
CA LYS A 15 -13.94 6.59 -3.21
C LYS A 15 -13.42 5.77 -4.40
N GLY A 16 -12.25 5.17 -4.24
CA GLY A 16 -11.64 4.28 -5.22
C GLY A 16 -10.92 4.95 -6.38
N SER A 17 -10.17 4.14 -7.11
CA SER A 17 -9.46 4.46 -8.34
C SER A 17 -9.65 3.33 -9.37
N ALA A 18 -9.37 3.61 -10.65
CA ALA A 18 -9.46 2.64 -11.74
C ALA A 18 -10.76 1.80 -11.69
N SER A 19 -10.66 0.47 -11.67
CA SER A 19 -11.80 -0.45 -11.62
C SER A 19 -12.62 -0.39 -10.33
N GLY A 20 -12.05 0.11 -9.23
CA GLY A 20 -12.73 0.24 -7.94
C GLY A 20 -13.44 1.57 -7.72
N LYS A 21 -13.32 2.52 -8.67
CA LYS A 21 -13.91 3.86 -8.55
C LYS A 21 -15.41 3.80 -8.26
N GLY A 22 -15.83 4.47 -7.19
CA GLY A 22 -17.21 4.54 -6.72
C GLY A 22 -17.75 3.27 -6.05
N LYS A 23 -16.94 2.20 -5.94
CA LYS A 23 -17.37 0.89 -5.42
C LYS A 23 -16.55 0.42 -4.23
N SER A 24 -15.26 0.75 -4.20
CA SER A 24 -14.33 0.32 -3.17
C SER A 24 -13.35 1.43 -2.83
N LEU A 25 -12.85 1.44 -1.61
CA LEU A 25 -11.64 2.14 -1.21
C LEU A 25 -10.44 1.47 -1.89
N SER A 26 -9.54 2.28 -2.45
CA SER A 26 -8.29 1.79 -3.03
C SER A 26 -7.11 2.16 -2.16
N LEU A 27 -6.15 1.24 -2.03
CA LEU A 27 -4.97 1.40 -1.19
C LEU A 27 -3.74 0.87 -1.92
N TYR A 28 -2.69 1.69 -1.95
CA TYR A 28 -1.42 1.37 -2.59
C TYR A 28 -0.23 1.75 -1.72
N LEU A 29 0.87 1.04 -1.90
CA LEU A 29 2.20 1.41 -1.41
C LEU A 29 2.99 2.03 -2.57
N GLU A 30 3.56 3.21 -2.36
CA GLU A 30 4.43 3.91 -3.31
C GLU A 30 5.86 3.99 -2.75
N LEU A 31 6.84 3.57 -3.54
CA LEU A 31 8.26 3.92 -3.36
C LEU A 31 8.46 5.35 -3.89
N ALA A 32 8.59 6.29 -2.96
CA ALA A 32 8.75 7.72 -3.23
C ALA A 32 10.22 8.19 -3.25
N ASP A 33 11.14 7.24 -3.27
CA ASP A 33 12.58 7.46 -3.27
C ASP A 33 13.08 7.70 -4.71
N ARG A 34 13.00 8.96 -5.14
CA ARG A 34 13.37 9.36 -6.51
C ARG A 34 14.87 9.62 -6.71
N GLU A 35 15.62 9.76 -5.61
CA GLU A 35 17.03 10.18 -5.62
C GLU A 35 17.99 8.99 -5.40
N ASN A 36 17.64 8.00 -4.57
CA ASN A 36 18.51 6.82 -4.34
C ASN A 36 18.30 5.69 -5.35
N VAL A 37 17.11 5.64 -5.95
CA VAL A 37 16.86 4.83 -7.14
C VAL A 37 17.33 5.69 -8.30
N ASN A 38 18.47 5.37 -8.92
CA ASN A 38 18.94 6.11 -10.09
C ASN A 38 17.92 5.87 -11.22
N LEU A 39 16.86 6.70 -11.26
CA LEU A 39 15.66 6.53 -12.09
C LEU A 39 15.95 6.65 -13.60
N THR A 40 17.18 6.98 -13.96
CA THR A 40 17.69 7.17 -15.32
C THR A 40 18.02 5.87 -16.05
N LEU A 41 18.14 4.74 -15.36
CA LEU A 41 18.44 3.43 -15.97
C LEU A 41 17.24 2.47 -15.83
N PRO A 42 16.83 1.77 -16.90
CA PRO A 42 15.74 0.81 -16.82
C PRO A 42 16.10 -0.34 -15.87
N CYS A 43 15.45 -0.39 -14.70
CA CYS A 43 15.33 -1.61 -13.89
C CYS A 43 16.62 -2.25 -13.33
N GLU A 44 17.77 -1.55 -13.31
CA GLU A 44 19.04 -2.09 -12.76
C GLU A 44 19.04 -2.20 -11.23
N ARG A 45 18.43 -1.24 -10.53
CA ARG A 45 18.16 -1.35 -9.08
C ARG A 45 16.72 -1.77 -8.85
N LYS A 46 16.53 -2.99 -8.36
CA LYS A 46 15.22 -3.52 -7.98
C LYS A 46 15.15 -3.64 -6.46
N LEU A 47 14.19 -2.93 -5.86
CA LEU A 47 13.85 -3.08 -4.45
C LEU A 47 12.73 -4.11 -4.33
N TYR A 48 13.05 -5.30 -3.84
CA TYR A 48 12.03 -6.27 -3.48
C TYR A 48 11.43 -5.91 -2.14
N ALA A 49 10.10 -5.93 -2.04
CA ALA A 49 9.40 -5.88 -0.78
C ALA A 49 8.30 -6.96 -0.74
N LYS A 50 8.26 -7.67 0.39
CA LYS A 50 7.11 -8.44 0.85
C LYS A 50 6.44 -7.62 1.94
N TYR A 51 5.20 -7.20 1.73
CA TYR A 51 4.48 -6.33 2.66
C TYR A 51 3.00 -6.70 2.76
N LYS A 52 2.36 -6.27 3.84
CA LYS A 52 0.90 -6.33 4.02
C LYS A 52 0.36 -4.91 4.06
N LEU A 53 -0.67 -4.64 3.27
CA LEU A 53 -1.52 -3.46 3.42
C LEU A 53 -2.72 -3.83 4.29
N ARG A 54 -3.17 -2.92 5.14
CA ARG A 54 -4.26 -3.19 6.09
C ARG A 54 -5.14 -1.97 6.31
N VAL A 55 -6.45 -2.20 6.42
CA VAL A 55 -7.41 -1.30 7.08
C VAL A 55 -7.76 -1.94 8.43
N ARG A 56 -7.60 -1.20 9.53
CA ARG A 56 -7.90 -1.72 10.87
C ARG A 56 -9.38 -1.73 11.16
N ASP A 57 -9.87 -2.85 11.65
CA ASP A 57 -11.11 -2.89 12.43
C ASP A 57 -10.76 -2.44 13.85
N GLN A 58 -11.32 -1.30 14.25
CA GLN A 58 -11.03 -0.62 15.50
C GLN A 58 -11.89 -1.11 16.67
N VAL A 59 -12.83 -2.03 16.41
CA VAL A 59 -13.81 -2.52 17.39
C VAL A 59 -13.63 -4.00 17.68
N ASN A 60 -13.64 -4.84 16.65
CA ASN A 60 -13.61 -6.30 16.82
C ASN A 60 -12.21 -6.90 16.60
N GLY A 61 -11.27 -6.10 16.08
CA GLY A 61 -9.91 -6.53 15.78
C GLY A 61 -9.78 -7.41 14.53
N ILE A 62 -10.84 -7.56 13.73
CA ILE A 62 -10.85 -8.34 12.50
C ILE A 62 -10.45 -7.44 11.32
N ASN A 63 -9.15 -7.23 11.17
CA ASN A 63 -8.63 -6.32 10.15
C ASN A 63 -8.85 -6.83 8.72
N HIS A 64 -9.01 -5.92 7.76
CA HIS A 64 -8.97 -6.24 6.34
C HIS A 64 -7.55 -6.05 5.81
N GLU A 65 -6.89 -7.12 5.37
CA GLU A 65 -5.49 -7.06 4.93
C GLU A 65 -5.21 -7.87 3.66
N HIS A 66 -4.28 -7.37 2.84
CA HIS A 66 -3.75 -8.06 1.66
C HIS A 66 -2.23 -8.08 1.70
N GLU A 67 -1.65 -9.25 1.48
CA GLU A 67 -0.21 -9.43 1.30
C GLU A 67 0.17 -9.22 -0.18
N ALA A 68 1.27 -8.51 -0.41
CA ALA A 68 1.88 -8.35 -1.72
C ALA A 68 3.38 -8.65 -1.68
N LYS A 69 3.89 -9.16 -2.81
CA LYS A 69 5.31 -9.38 -3.09
C LYS A 69 5.64 -8.66 -4.38
N ARG A 70 6.45 -7.61 -4.33
CA ARG A 70 6.72 -6.78 -5.51
C ARG A 70 8.16 -6.29 -5.57
N TRP A 71 8.62 -6.19 -6.81
CA TRP A 71 9.81 -5.44 -7.17
C TRP A 71 9.38 -4.03 -7.54
N PHE A 72 9.93 -3.06 -6.81
CA PHE A 72 9.78 -1.65 -7.10
C PHE A 72 11.01 -1.17 -7.88
N CYS A 73 10.76 -0.32 -8.87
CA CYS A 73 11.77 0.26 -9.74
C CYS A 73 11.23 1.55 -10.37
N SER A 74 12.00 2.15 -11.28
CA SER A 74 11.61 3.40 -11.95
C SER A 74 10.31 3.32 -12.75
N SER A 75 9.96 2.15 -13.29
CA SER A 75 8.71 1.94 -14.02
C SER A 75 7.56 1.41 -13.17
N ILE A 76 7.85 0.86 -11.98
CA ILE A 76 6.86 0.32 -11.03
C ILE A 76 7.11 0.93 -9.67
N THR A 77 6.68 2.19 -9.52
CA THR A 77 6.87 2.95 -8.28
C THR A 77 5.76 2.69 -7.27
N ALA A 78 4.60 2.19 -7.68
CA ALA A 78 3.47 1.93 -6.79
C ALA A 78 2.79 0.60 -7.09
N TRP A 79 2.32 -0.07 -6.03
CA TRP A 79 1.53 -1.30 -6.16
C TRP A 79 0.54 -1.47 -5.00
N GLY A 80 -0.65 -2.00 -5.32
CA GLY A 80 -1.77 -2.13 -4.39
C GLY A 80 -3.03 -2.64 -5.08
N HIS A 81 -4.18 -2.35 -4.50
CA HIS A 81 -5.48 -2.84 -4.98
C HIS A 81 -6.45 -1.68 -5.21
N SER A 82 -7.02 -1.61 -6.42
CA SER A 82 -8.09 -0.65 -6.73
C SER A 82 -9.39 -0.99 -6.00
N ASP A 83 -9.59 -2.25 -5.66
CA ASP A 83 -10.77 -2.79 -4.99
C ASP A 83 -10.46 -3.28 -3.57
N PHE A 84 -9.56 -2.61 -2.85
CA PHE A 84 -9.02 -3.06 -1.56
C PHE A 84 -10.10 -3.37 -0.52
N LEU A 85 -11.07 -2.48 -0.30
CA LEU A 85 -12.18 -2.69 0.64
C LEU A 85 -13.46 -2.07 0.04
N SER A 86 -14.55 -2.83 -0.07
CA SER A 86 -15.79 -2.30 -0.64
C SER A 86 -16.32 -1.11 0.18
N LEU A 87 -16.97 -0.15 -0.48
CA LEU A 87 -17.60 0.97 0.22
C LEU A 87 -18.78 0.49 1.09
N SER A 88 -19.43 -0.60 0.72
CA SER A 88 -20.47 -1.21 1.57
C SER A 88 -19.87 -1.68 2.89
N ASP A 89 -18.72 -2.38 2.85
CA ASP A 89 -18.07 -2.89 4.04
C ASP A 89 -17.43 -1.78 4.86
N LEU A 90 -16.82 -0.79 4.21
CA LEU A 90 -16.23 0.37 4.87
C LEU A 90 -17.26 1.16 5.68
N ASN A 91 -18.48 1.29 5.17
CA ASN A 91 -19.57 2.04 5.81
C ASN A 91 -20.44 1.17 6.74
N ASP A 92 -20.23 -0.14 6.77
CA ASP A 92 -20.92 -1.03 7.70
C ASP A 92 -20.35 -0.83 9.11
N THR A 93 -21.09 -0.10 9.95
CA THR A 93 -20.69 0.21 11.33
C THR A 93 -20.41 -1.03 12.18
N SER A 94 -20.98 -2.20 11.84
CA SER A 94 -20.72 -3.45 12.56
C SER A 94 -19.30 -3.99 12.32
N LYS A 95 -18.66 -3.59 11.21
CA LYS A 95 -17.29 -4.00 10.85
C LYS A 95 -16.20 -3.13 11.46
N GLY A 96 -16.57 -2.04 12.13
CA GLY A 96 -15.64 -1.27 12.97
C GLY A 96 -14.50 -0.53 12.23
N PHE A 97 -14.55 -0.41 10.90
CA PHE A 97 -13.46 0.23 10.14
C PHE A 97 -13.39 1.74 10.33
N ILE A 98 -14.53 2.42 10.41
CA ILE A 98 -14.63 3.85 10.70
C ILE A 98 -15.19 4.03 12.11
N VAL A 99 -14.41 4.67 12.98
CA VAL A 99 -14.82 5.04 14.34
C VAL A 99 -14.48 6.50 14.54
N ASN A 100 -15.45 7.31 15.00
CA ASN A 100 -15.27 8.76 15.20
C ASN A 100 -14.68 9.47 13.97
N ASP A 101 -15.26 9.23 12.79
CA ASP A 101 -14.82 9.77 11.49
C ASP A 101 -13.33 9.49 11.16
N THR A 102 -12.76 8.45 11.78
CA THR A 102 -11.36 8.08 11.64
C THR A 102 -11.25 6.70 11.01
N LEU A 103 -10.47 6.62 9.93
CA LEU A 103 -10.04 5.38 9.29
C LEU A 103 -8.55 5.18 9.55
N ILE A 104 -8.15 3.99 10.01
CA ILE A 104 -6.75 3.66 10.24
C ILE A 104 -6.25 2.69 9.16
N VAL A 105 -5.27 3.14 8.38
CA VAL A 105 -4.57 2.33 7.37
C VAL A 105 -3.14 2.06 7.80
N GLU A 106 -2.64 0.86 7.51
CA GLU A 106 -1.30 0.42 7.88
C GLU A 106 -0.59 -0.25 6.72
N VAL A 107 0.74 -0.25 6.79
CA VAL A 107 1.60 -1.15 6.03
C VAL A 107 2.55 -1.85 6.99
N GLN A 108 2.73 -3.15 6.80
CA GLN A 108 3.72 -3.95 7.50
C GLN A 108 4.70 -4.54 6.49
N PHE A 109 5.98 -4.19 6.58
CA PHE A 109 7.03 -4.83 5.80
C PHE A 109 7.47 -6.11 6.50
N MET A 110 7.48 -7.23 5.78
CA MET A 110 7.99 -8.52 6.27
C MET A 110 9.39 -8.80 5.74
N VAL A 111 9.66 -8.42 4.49
CA VAL A 111 10.96 -8.59 3.84
C VAL A 111 11.21 -7.37 2.97
N MET A 112 12.44 -6.86 2.99
CA MET A 112 12.95 -5.94 1.99
C MET A 112 14.34 -6.40 1.56
N SER A 113 14.61 -6.33 0.26
CA SER A 113 15.93 -6.65 -0.29
C SER A 113 16.25 -5.75 -1.47
N VAL A 114 17.47 -5.24 -1.51
CA VAL A 114 17.98 -4.41 -2.60
C VAL A 114 18.88 -5.28 -3.45
N PHE A 115 18.56 -5.42 -4.73
CA PHE A 115 19.49 -6.02 -5.68
C PHE A 115 20.44 -4.94 -6.21
N LYS A 116 21.74 -5.17 -6.07
CA LYS A 116 22.81 -4.36 -6.65
C LYS A 116 23.58 -5.27 -7.60
N ASP A 117 23.64 -4.93 -8.89
CA ASP A 117 24.61 -5.56 -9.79
C ASP A 117 26.01 -5.26 -9.25
N ILE A 118 26.82 -6.33 -9.09
CA ILE A 118 28.22 -6.28 -8.63
C ILE A 118 29.11 -6.00 -9.84
#